data_AF-A0A355ET36-F1
#
_entry.id   AF-A0A355ET36-F1
#
_cell.length_a   1.000
_cell.length_b   1.000
_cell.length_c   1.000
_cell.angle_alpha   90.00
_cell.angle_beta   90.00
_cell.angle_gamma   90.00
#
_symmetry.space_group_name_H-M   'P 1'
#
loop_
_entity.id
_entity.type
_entity.pdbx_description
1 polymer ?
#
loop_
_entity_poly.entity_id
_entity_poly.type
_entity_poly.pdbx_seq_one_letter_code
_entity_poly.pdbx_strand_id
1 'polypeptide(L)'
;DCTPSQLRLLVDAGLLDSPSGPRVVLTAGEAVDEILWRRLAQAERKLVFNLYGPTECSVDATFHRIEPGSGGPTIGRPLAGYEVFLLDRSLQPAPPGAPGEICLGG
;
A
#
# COMPACT_ATOMS: atom_id res chain seq x y z
N ASP A 1 -9.80 7.43 -1.51
CA ASP A 1 -8.37 7.35 -1.22
C ASP A 1 -8.05 8.35 -0.13
N CYS A 2 -7.20 7.99 0.82
CA CYS A 2 -6.79 8.83 1.95
C CYS A 2 -5.46 8.35 2.54
N THR A 3 -4.76 9.23 3.26
CA THR A 3 -3.50 8.83 3.90
C THR A 3 -3.75 7.86 5.06
N PRO A 4 -2.77 7.03 5.46
CA PRO A 4 -2.87 6.18 6.64
C PRO A 4 -3.27 6.92 7.91
N SER A 5 -2.77 8.15 8.12
CA SER A 5 -3.17 9.00 9.24
C SER A 5 -4.65 9.34 9.23
N GLN A 6 -5.21 9.71 8.07
CA GLN A 6 -6.65 9.98 7.91
C GLN A 6 -7.48 8.71 8.05
N LEU A 7 -7.03 7.61 7.42
CA LEU A 7 -7.71 6.33 7.47
C LEU A 7 -7.86 5.85 8.91
N ARG A 8 -6.84 6.06 9.76
CA ARG A 8 -6.91 5.65 11.16
C ARG A 8 -8.07 6.31 11.90
N LEU A 9 -8.29 7.60 11.71
CA LEU A 9 -9.43 8.32 12.30
C LEU A 9 -10.76 7.73 11.81
N LEU A 10 -10.86 7.39 10.52
CA LEU A 10 -12.07 6.78 9.96
C LEU A 10 -12.31 5.37 10.49
N VAL A 11 -11.24 4.56 10.62
CA VAL A 11 -11.33 3.22 11.21
C VAL A 11 -11.76 3.31 12.68
N ASP A 12 -11.21 4.25 13.44
CA ASP A 12 -11.61 4.49 14.83
C ASP A 12 -13.07 4.97 14.94
N ALA A 13 -13.59 5.65 13.91
CA ALA A 13 -14.99 6.01 13.79
C ALA A 13 -15.90 4.87 13.27
N GLY A 14 -15.38 3.65 13.07
CA GLY A 14 -16.16 2.47 12.68
C GLY A 14 -16.34 2.27 11.17
N LEU A 15 -15.47 2.87 10.33
CA LEU A 15 -15.54 2.71 8.87
C LEU A 15 -15.58 1.25 8.42
N LEU A 16 -14.78 0.39 9.05
CA LEU A 16 -14.63 -1.03 8.64
C LEU A 16 -15.88 -1.84 8.96
N ASP A 17 -16.58 -1.50 10.05
CA ASP A 17 -17.75 -2.23 10.54
C ASP A 17 -19.06 -1.72 9.90
N SER A 18 -19.04 -0.51 9.33
CA SER A 18 -20.22 0.10 8.74
C SER A 18 -20.71 -0.65 7.49
N PRO A 19 -21.95 -1.19 7.49
CA PRO A 19 -22.50 -1.91 6.33
C PRO A 19 -22.82 -0.97 5.16
N SER A 20 -23.07 0.31 5.43
CA SER A 20 -23.32 1.35 4.41
C SER A 20 -22.05 2.10 4.00
N GLY A 21 -20.92 1.85 4.64
CA GLY A 21 -19.63 2.44 4.27
C GLY A 21 -19.11 1.93 2.91
N PRO A 22 -18.04 2.55 2.38
CA PRO A 22 -17.47 2.17 1.09
C PRO A 22 -17.09 0.69 1.08
N ARG A 23 -17.21 0.06 -0.09
CA ARG A 23 -16.81 -1.35 -0.32
C ARG A 23 -15.32 -1.49 -0.58
N VAL A 24 -14.70 -0.45 -1.10
CA VAL A 24 -13.28 -0.39 -1.44
C VAL A 24 -12.66 0.76 -0.65
N VAL A 25 -11.56 0.46 0.04
CA VAL A 25 -10.77 1.41 0.80
C VAL A 25 -9.37 1.41 0.20
N LEU A 26 -8.90 2.59 -0.21
CA LEU A 26 -7.58 2.81 -0.75
C LEU A 26 -6.83 3.71 0.21
N THR A 27 -5.56 3.39 0.49
CA THR A 27 -4.67 4.24 1.25
C THR A 27 -3.29 4.32 0.61
N ALA A 28 -2.71 5.51 0.62
CA ALA A 28 -1.44 5.82 -0.03
C ALA A 28 -0.78 7.04 0.64
N GLY A 29 0.44 7.37 0.21
CA GLY A 29 1.12 8.62 0.56
C GLY A 29 1.83 8.67 1.92
N GLU A 30 1.57 7.72 2.82
CA GLU A 30 2.38 7.51 4.04
C GLU A 30 2.60 6.01 4.24
N ALA A 31 3.55 5.64 5.11
CA ALA A 31 3.72 4.25 5.50
C ALA A 31 2.57 3.80 6.41
N VAL A 32 1.92 2.69 6.05
CA VAL A 32 0.96 2.02 6.94
C VAL A 32 1.75 1.30 8.05
N ASP A 33 1.42 1.57 9.31
CA ASP A 33 2.04 0.86 10.42
C ASP A 33 1.44 -0.54 10.66
N GLU A 34 2.16 -1.37 11.41
CA GLU A 34 1.78 -2.75 11.73
C GLU A 34 0.42 -2.89 12.44
N ILE A 35 0.00 -1.87 13.19
CA ILE A 35 -1.25 -1.91 13.97
C ILE A 35 -2.42 -1.64 13.03
N LEU A 36 -2.33 -0.59 12.22
CA LEU A 36 -3.34 -0.25 11.22
C LEU A 36 -3.43 -1.37 10.17
N TRP A 37 -2.30 -1.90 9.69
CA TRP A 37 -2.27 -3.02 8.74
C TRP A 37 -3.06 -4.23 9.25
N ARG A 38 -2.81 -4.65 10.50
CA ARG A 38 -3.54 -5.76 11.11
C ARG A 38 -5.04 -5.51 11.22
N ARG A 39 -5.46 -4.29 11.58
CA ARG A 39 -6.89 -3.94 11.63
C ARG A 39 -7.54 -3.99 10.25
N LEU A 40 -6.87 -3.43 9.25
CA LEU A 40 -7.34 -3.42 7.86
C LEU A 40 -7.43 -4.84 7.29
N ALA A 41 -6.48 -5.72 7.63
CA ALA A 41 -6.48 -7.12 7.21
C ALA A 41 -7.69 -7.92 7.75
N GLN A 42 -8.29 -7.52 8.87
CA GLN A 42 -9.48 -8.17 9.43
C GLN A 42 -10.80 -7.61 8.88
N ALA A 43 -10.77 -6.66 7.94
CA ALA A 43 -11.96 -6.05 7.37
C ALA A 43 -12.64 -6.95 6.32
N GLU A 44 -13.23 -8.08 6.74
CA GLU A 44 -13.74 -9.13 5.84
C GLU A 44 -14.76 -8.66 4.78
N ARG A 45 -15.50 -7.58 5.07
CA ARG A 45 -16.55 -7.04 4.18
C ARG A 45 -16.05 -5.94 3.24
N LYS A 46 -14.76 -5.60 3.32
CA LYS A 46 -14.13 -4.48 2.61
C LYS A 46 -12.98 -4.99 1.76
N LEU A 47 -12.78 -4.39 0.59
CA LEU A 47 -11.55 -4.58 -0.19
C LEU A 47 -10.60 -3.44 0.17
N VAL A 48 -9.50 -3.77 0.83
CA VAL A 48 -8.52 -2.76 1.27
C VAL A 48 -7.25 -2.89 0.46
N PHE A 49 -6.77 -1.78 -0.07
CA PHE A 49 -5.51 -1.71 -0.81
C PHE A 49 -4.60 -0.64 -0.23
N ASN A 50 -3.32 -1.02 -0.07
CA ASN A 50 -2.23 -0.08 0.11
C ASN A 50 -1.61 0.21 -1.25
N LEU A 51 -1.48 1.48 -1.59
CA LEU A 51 -0.93 1.94 -2.86
C LEU A 51 0.31 2.79 -2.59
N TYR A 52 1.18 2.87 -3.59
CA TYR A 52 2.35 3.73 -3.56
C TYR A 52 2.63 4.24 -4.96
N GLY A 53 2.84 5.55 -5.06
CA GLY A 53 3.47 6.19 -6.21
C GLY A 53 3.83 7.64 -5.91
N PRO A 54 4.91 8.15 -6.50
CA PRO A 54 5.19 9.58 -6.50
C PRO A 54 4.28 10.30 -7.52
N THR A 55 4.22 11.63 -7.43
CA THR A 55 3.39 12.45 -8.34
C THR A 55 3.80 12.28 -9.81
N GLU A 56 5.10 12.12 -10.04
CA GLU A 56 5.76 11.92 -11.33
C GLU A 56 5.30 10.64 -12.05
N CYS A 57 4.76 9.67 -11.30
CA CYS A 57 4.24 8.40 -11.82
C CYS A 57 2.71 8.35 -11.80
N SER A 58 2.04 9.48 -12.05
CA SER A 58 0.59 9.54 -12.25
C SER A 58 -0.24 8.87 -11.14
N VAL A 59 -0.05 9.34 -9.90
CA VAL A 59 -0.74 8.90 -8.67
C VAL A 59 -0.11 7.66 -8.02
N ASP A 60 -0.24 6.48 -8.61
CA ASP A 60 0.23 5.22 -8.02
C ASP A 60 0.96 4.36 -9.05
N ALA A 61 2.04 3.69 -8.60
CA ALA A 61 2.84 2.77 -9.41
C ALA A 61 2.78 1.32 -8.88
N THR A 62 2.49 1.12 -7.59
CA THR A 62 2.39 -0.22 -6.98
C THR A 62 1.13 -0.36 -6.14
N PHE A 63 0.72 -1.62 -5.92
CA PHE A 63 -0.41 -1.95 -5.08
C PHE A 63 -0.20 -3.23 -4.29
N HIS A 64 -0.81 -3.28 -3.11
CA HIS A 64 -0.98 -4.49 -2.32
C HIS A 64 -2.42 -4.58 -1.80
N ARG A 65 -3.04 -5.75 -1.91
CA ARG A 65 -4.32 -6.01 -1.22
C ARG A 65 -4.03 -6.42 0.22
N ILE A 66 -4.54 -5.66 1.18
CA ILE A 66 -4.43 -6.02 2.59
C ILE A 66 -5.55 -7.00 2.92
N GLU A 67 -5.17 -8.24 3.25
CA GLU A 67 -6.09 -9.32 3.61
C GLU A 67 -5.47 -10.26 4.66
N PRO A 68 -6.26 -11.16 5.30
CA PRO A 68 -5.72 -12.10 6.27
C PRO A 68 -4.57 -12.92 5.66
N GLY A 69 -3.43 -12.97 6.34
CA GLY A 69 -2.23 -13.69 5.85
C GLY A 69 -1.28 -12.87 4.99
N SER A 70 -1.57 -11.59 4.70
CA SER A 70 -0.69 -10.67 3.96
C SER A 70 0.66 -10.37 4.64
N GLY A 71 0.87 -10.83 5.87
CA GLY A 71 2.07 -10.53 6.65
C GLY A 71 2.01 -9.13 7.25
N GLY A 72 3.01 -8.30 6.93
CA GLY A 72 3.15 -6.92 7.41
C GLY A 72 3.10 -5.89 6.28
N PRO A 73 3.25 -4.59 6.61
CA PRO A 73 3.18 -3.49 5.66
C PRO A 73 4.11 -3.65 4.46
N THR A 74 3.54 -3.50 3.27
CA THR A 74 4.28 -3.51 2.00
C THR A 74 3.57 -2.62 0.97
N ILE A 75 4.35 -2.06 0.05
CA ILE A 75 3.84 -1.35 -1.13
C ILE A 75 3.45 -2.32 -2.27
N GLY A 76 3.75 -3.61 -2.09
CA GLY A 76 3.28 -4.70 -2.95
C GLY A 76 4.04 -4.82 -4.26
N ARG A 77 3.29 -4.92 -5.36
CA ARG A 77 3.79 -5.22 -6.70
C ARG A 77 3.42 -4.12 -7.70
N PRO A 78 4.11 -4.02 -8.84
CA PRO A 78 3.80 -3.02 -9.85
C PRO A 78 2.34 -3.13 -10.35
N LEU A 79 1.72 -1.99 -10.62
CA LEU A 79 0.52 -1.89 -11.44
C LEU A 79 0.83 -2.26 -12.89
N ALA A 80 -0.20 -2.61 -13.66
CA ALA A 80 -0.01 -2.95 -15.07
C ALA A 80 0.57 -1.75 -15.83
N GLY A 81 1.61 -2.00 -16.62
CA GLY A 81 2.34 -0.96 -17.34
C GLY A 81 3.48 -0.30 -16.54
N TYR A 82 3.64 -0.60 -15.25
CA TYR A 82 4.77 -0.14 -14.47
C TYR A 82 5.83 -1.23 -14.29
N GLU A 83 7.08 -0.81 -14.31
CA GLU A 83 8.24 -1.57 -13.88
C GLU A 83 8.80 -0.94 -12.60
N VAL A 84 9.19 -1.79 -11.63
CA VAL A 84 9.78 -1.36 -10.36
C VAL A 84 11.13 -2.06 -10.20
N PHE A 85 12.17 -1.26 -10.02
CA PHE A 85 13.52 -1.73 -9.77
C PHE A 85 13.98 -1.26 -8.39
N LEU A 86 14.70 -2.12 -7.69
CA LEU A 86 15.52 -1.72 -6.54
C LEU A 86 16.96 -1.67 -7.00
N LEU A 87 17.57 -0.49 -7.01
CA LEU A 87 18.94 -0.30 -7.46
C LEU A 87 19.88 -0.04 -6.28
N ASP A 88 21.09 -0.60 -6.34
CA ASP A 88 22.17 -0.27 -5.44
C ASP A 88 22.86 1.06 -5.84
N ARG A 89 23.90 1.45 -5.09
CA ARG A 89 24.64 2.70 -5.34
C ARG A 89 25.40 2.71 -6.67
N SER A 90 25.57 1.56 -7.32
CA SER A 90 26.21 1.39 -8.62
C SER A 90 25.18 1.29 -9.75
N LEU A 91 23.91 1.58 -9.46
CA LEU A 91 22.77 1.45 -10.39
C LEU A 91 22.59 0.01 -10.92
N GLN A 92 22.95 -0.99 -10.13
CA GLN A 92 22.70 -2.40 -10.43
C GLN A 92 21.52 -2.93 -9.61
N PRO A 93 20.77 -3.93 -10.09
CA PRO A 93 19.69 -4.54 -9.32
C PRO A 93 20.16 -5.07 -7.96
N ALA A 94 19.52 -4.63 -6.88
CA ALA A 94 19.80 -5.08 -5.53
C ALA A 94 19.36 -6.55 -5.34
N PRO A 95 20.13 -7.38 -4.61
CA PRO A 95 19.71 -8.74 -4.28
C PRO A 95 18.42 -8.77 -3.44
N PRO A 96 17.62 -9.86 -3.49
CA PRO A 96 16.43 -10.00 -2.65
C PRO A 96 16.74 -9.79 -1.16
N GLY A 97 15.97 -8.91 -0.51
CA GLY A 97 16.11 -8.57 0.91
C GLY A 97 17.16 -7.51 1.23
N ALA A 98 17.98 -7.08 0.26
CA ALA A 98 18.87 -5.94 0.44
C ALA A 98 18.12 -4.62 0.18
N PRO A 99 18.45 -3.54 0.94
CA PRO A 99 17.90 -2.22 0.65
C PRO A 99 18.47 -1.67 -0.67
N GLY A 100 17.63 -0.93 -1.41
CA GLY A 100 17.99 -0.24 -2.64
C GLY A 100 17.10 0.98 -2.87
N GLU A 101 17.51 1.85 -3.79
CA GLU A 101 16.70 2.96 -4.27
C GLU A 101 15.59 2.45 -5.19
N ILE A 102 14.36 2.93 -4.99
CA ILE A 102 13.22 2.58 -5.84
C ILE A 102 13.33 3.39 -7.12
N CYS A 103 13.41 2.71 -8.26
CA CYS A 103 13.31 3.32 -9.59
C CYS A 103 12.08 2.77 -10.31
N LEU A 104 11.33 3.66 -10.94
CA LEU A 104 10.09 3.35 -11.64
C LEU A 104 10.26 3.59 -13.14
N GLY A 105 9.74 2.70 -13.95
CA GLY A 105 9.70 2.81 -15.42
C GLY A 105 8.38 2.28 -15.99
N GLY A 106 8.27 2.30 -17.31
CA GLY A 106 7.04 1.95 -18.04
C GLY A 106 6.27 3.15 -18.59
#